data_AF-A0A7Y5RYQ0-F1
#
_entry.id   AF-A0A7Y5RYQ0-F1
#
_cell.length_a   1.000
_cell.length_b   1.000
_cell.length_c   1.000
_cell.angle_alpha   90.00
_cell.angle_beta   90.00
_cell.angle_gamma   90.00
#
_symmetry.space_group_name_H-M   'P 1'
#
loop_
_entity.id
_entity.type
_entity.pdbx_description
1 polymer ?
#
loop_
_entity_poly.entity_id
_entity_poly.type
_entity_poly.pdbx_seq_one_letter_code
_entity_poly.pdbx_strand_id
1 'polypeptide(L)'
;MILGVNGVALAQVYDISWNVIACGGGEAISADYSVNCTIGQAVVGSVSSTDYSLDVGYWVSSVDCSVGTGADCNTNYVSDTCDIAFGTSADCNTNAIPDDCDIAAGELHDANGNGVADECEPPPCATCASDLTADGLTDGDDIQLFMHCLLTDPSPAGCACADMDTDGDVDHDDVAAFVTQLLTGGACP
;
A
#
# COMPACT_ATOMS: atom_id res chain seq x y z
N MET A 1 -29.39 48.03 43.69
CA MET A 1 -28.01 47.60 43.99
C MET A 1 -27.89 46.18 43.48
N ILE A 2 -27.12 46.03 42.39
CA ILE A 2 -26.84 44.76 41.71
C ILE A 2 -25.96 43.91 42.63
N LEU A 3 -26.23 42.61 42.72
CA LEU A 3 -25.20 41.59 42.95
C LEU A 3 -25.71 40.27 42.35
N GLY A 4 -25.44 40.12 41.05
CA GLY A 4 -25.42 38.81 40.40
C GLY A 4 -24.14 38.09 40.81
N VAL A 5 -24.29 36.89 41.37
CA VAL A 5 -23.16 35.97 41.52
C VAL A 5 -23.16 35.07 40.29
N ASN A 6 -22.22 35.36 39.40
CA ASN A 6 -21.88 34.55 38.25
C ASN A 6 -21.45 33.16 38.75
N GLY A 7 -22.28 32.14 38.54
CA GLY A 7 -21.84 30.76 38.65
C GLY A 7 -20.83 30.52 37.53
N VAL A 8 -19.56 30.36 37.89
CA VAL A 8 -18.55 29.87 36.95
C VAL A 8 -18.89 28.41 36.70
N ALA A 9 -19.53 28.12 35.56
CA ALA A 9 -19.62 26.76 35.06
C ALA A 9 -18.19 26.32 34.71
N LEU A 10 -17.58 25.52 35.58
CA LEU A 10 -16.33 24.85 35.26
C LEU A 10 -16.62 23.92 34.08
N ALA A 11 -15.95 24.14 32.95
CA ALA A 11 -15.95 23.18 31.85
C ALA A 11 -15.41 21.86 32.42
N GLN A 12 -16.28 20.86 32.57
CA GLN A 12 -15.86 19.54 32.97
C GLN A 12 -15.09 18.94 31.79
N VAL A 13 -13.80 18.67 32.01
CA VAL A 13 -12.96 17.95 31.05
C VAL A 13 -13.25 16.47 31.27
N TYR A 14 -13.91 15.85 30.30
CA TYR A 14 -14.22 14.43 30.32
C TYR A 14 -13.14 13.68 29.56
N ASP A 15 -12.45 12.78 30.24
CA ASP A 15 -11.47 11.87 29.66
C ASP A 15 -12.18 10.55 29.29
N ILE A 16 -12.16 10.22 27.99
CA ILE A 16 -12.77 9.01 27.45
C ILE A 16 -11.74 7.88 27.22
N SER A 17 -10.52 8.00 27.76
CA SER A 17 -9.39 7.10 27.52
C SER A 17 -9.63 5.61 27.79
N TRP A 18 -10.70 5.22 28.50
CA TRP A 18 -11.00 3.82 28.85
C TRP A 18 -12.44 3.37 28.57
N ASN A 19 -13.21 4.10 27.76
CA ASN A 19 -14.62 3.77 27.51
C ASN A 19 -14.82 3.06 26.16
N VAL A 20 -15.47 1.90 26.16
CA VAL A 20 -15.96 1.24 24.94
C VAL A 20 -17.41 1.66 24.72
N ILE A 21 -17.66 2.48 23.69
CA ILE A 21 -19.02 2.84 23.26
C ILE A 21 -19.40 1.92 22.09
N ALA A 22 -20.24 0.93 22.35
CA ALA A 22 -20.82 0.09 21.32
C ALA A 22 -22.28 0.50 21.09
N CYS A 23 -22.61 1.01 19.89
CA CYS A 23 -24.00 1.27 19.50
C CYS A 23 -24.31 0.61 18.15
N GLY A 24 -25.24 -0.34 18.16
CA GLY A 24 -25.75 -1.02 16.96
C GLY A 24 -26.96 -0.28 16.39
N GLY A 25 -26.73 0.87 15.77
CA GLY A 25 -27.74 1.83 15.27
C GLY A 25 -28.81 2.31 16.27
N GLY A 26 -29.54 3.36 15.88
CA GLY A 26 -30.38 4.14 16.78
C GLY A 26 -29.61 5.27 17.48
N GLU A 27 -30.24 5.99 18.40
CA GLU A 27 -29.62 7.11 19.11
C GLU A 27 -29.27 6.67 20.55
N ALA A 28 -27.99 6.74 20.92
CA ALA A 28 -27.53 6.53 22.30
C ALA A 28 -27.49 7.88 23.02
N ILE A 29 -28.40 8.08 23.97
CA ILE A 29 -28.59 9.34 24.68
C ILE A 29 -28.21 9.16 26.16
N SER A 30 -27.44 10.11 26.68
CA SER A 30 -27.20 10.34 28.10
C SER A 30 -27.72 11.73 28.49
N ALA A 31 -27.59 12.11 29.76
CA ALA A 31 -28.02 13.43 30.23
C ALA A 31 -27.32 14.60 29.50
N ASP A 32 -26.10 14.36 29.00
CA ASP A 32 -25.22 15.41 28.47
C ASP A 32 -24.81 15.18 27.01
N TYR A 33 -25.07 14.00 26.45
CA TYR A 33 -24.61 13.62 25.11
C TYR A 33 -25.66 12.79 24.36
N SER A 34 -25.77 13.03 23.05
CA SER A 34 -26.49 12.15 22.13
C SER A 34 -25.52 11.69 21.03
N VAL A 35 -25.53 10.38 20.76
CA VAL A 35 -24.78 9.75 19.67
C VAL A 35 -25.77 9.08 18.74
N ASN A 36 -25.94 9.63 17.54
CA ASN A 36 -26.73 8.99 16.49
C ASN A 36 -25.90 7.90 15.81
N CYS A 37 -26.42 6.68 15.82
CA CYS A 37 -25.82 5.50 15.22
C CYS A 37 -26.78 4.98 14.14
N THR A 38 -26.25 4.50 13.02
CA THR A 38 -27.05 3.91 11.93
C THR A 38 -26.66 2.43 11.77
N ILE A 39 -27.63 1.51 11.77
CA ILE A 39 -27.36 0.15 11.27
C ILE A 39 -27.27 0.30 9.75
N GLY A 40 -26.06 0.11 9.21
CA GLY A 40 -25.87 -0.09 7.78
C GLY A 40 -25.38 1.11 6.96
N GLN A 41 -24.49 1.96 7.49
CA GLN A 41 -23.65 2.78 6.61
C GLN A 41 -22.19 2.33 6.65
N ALA A 42 -21.62 2.17 5.45
CA ALA A 42 -20.21 1.95 5.19
C ALA A 42 -19.38 3.21 5.48
N VAL A 43 -19.56 3.82 6.65
CA VAL A 43 -18.62 4.86 7.09
C VAL A 43 -17.46 4.13 7.73
N VAL A 44 -16.56 3.66 6.88
CA VAL A 44 -15.14 3.51 7.24
C VAL A 44 -14.59 4.92 7.14
N GLY A 45 -14.15 5.48 8.26
CA GLY A 45 -13.63 6.82 8.26
C GLY A 45 -13.12 7.24 9.63
N SER A 46 -12.23 8.21 9.61
CA SER A 46 -11.72 8.89 10.79
C SER A 46 -12.57 10.13 11.08
N VAL A 47 -12.97 10.29 12.33
CA VAL A 47 -13.55 11.54 12.83
C VAL A 47 -12.48 12.24 13.65
N SER A 48 -12.05 13.41 13.19
CA SER A 48 -11.01 14.19 13.84
C SER A 48 -11.54 15.50 14.41
N SER A 49 -10.93 15.91 15.52
CA SER A 49 -11.06 17.20 16.20
C SER A 49 -9.66 17.80 16.39
N THR A 50 -9.56 18.99 16.99
CA THR A 50 -8.28 19.64 17.29
C THR A 50 -7.36 18.81 18.18
N ASP A 51 -7.94 17.99 19.07
CA ASP A 51 -7.20 17.30 20.12
C ASP A 51 -7.35 15.78 20.08
N TYR A 52 -8.24 15.24 19.23
CA TYR A 52 -8.57 13.82 19.21
C TYR A 52 -8.91 13.33 17.81
N SER A 53 -8.50 12.11 17.49
CA SER A 53 -8.92 11.37 16.31
C SER A 53 -9.53 10.04 16.77
N LEU A 54 -10.66 9.66 16.17
CA LEU A 54 -11.35 8.41 16.45
C LEU A 54 -11.66 7.69 15.14
N ASP A 55 -11.18 6.46 15.02
CA ASP A 55 -11.51 5.59 13.90
C ASP A 55 -12.78 4.80 14.23
N VAL A 56 -13.75 4.82 13.31
CA VAL A 56 -15.05 4.16 13.49
C VAL A 56 -15.23 3.10 12.40
N GLY A 57 -15.47 1.85 12.81
CA GLY A 57 -15.63 0.74 11.87
C GLY A 57 -15.88 -0.63 12.51
N TYR A 58 -16.38 -1.57 11.70
CA TYR A 58 -16.62 -2.96 12.07
C TYR A 58 -15.28 -3.72 12.03
N TRP A 59 -14.60 -3.83 13.19
CA TRP A 59 -13.35 -4.58 13.38
C TRP A 59 -12.19 -4.09 12.50
N VAL A 60 -11.43 -3.09 12.97
CA VAL A 60 -10.10 -2.86 12.40
C VAL A 60 -9.14 -3.96 12.87
N SER A 61 -8.94 -4.97 12.04
CA SER A 61 -7.76 -5.84 12.10
C SER A 61 -6.82 -5.52 10.92
N SER A 62 -6.64 -4.23 10.63
CA SER A 62 -5.79 -3.76 9.54
C SER A 62 -5.05 -2.53 10.04
N VAL A 63 -3.77 -2.45 9.67
CA VAL A 63 -2.78 -1.41 9.99
C VAL A 63 -3.43 -0.07 10.32
N ASP A 64 -3.13 0.46 11.52
CA ASP A 64 -3.54 1.80 11.94
C ASP A 64 -2.84 2.81 11.03
N CYS A 65 -3.62 3.35 10.09
CA CYS A 65 -3.18 4.37 9.14
C CYS A 65 -3.69 5.76 9.52
N SER A 66 -3.82 5.99 10.82
CA SER A 66 -4.09 7.31 11.35
C SER A 66 -2.97 8.28 10.99
N VAL A 67 -3.37 9.46 10.52
CA VAL A 67 -2.48 10.53 10.06
C VAL A 67 -1.48 10.91 11.18
N GLY A 68 -0.19 10.69 10.93
CA GLY A 68 0.90 11.23 11.75
C GLY A 68 1.34 10.43 12.99
N THR A 69 0.99 9.14 13.11
CA THR A 69 1.43 8.28 14.23
C THR A 69 2.59 7.33 13.90
N GLY A 70 3.05 7.28 12.64
CA GLY A 70 4.15 6.44 12.17
C GLY A 70 5.31 7.21 11.52
N ALA A 71 6.36 6.49 11.10
CA ALA A 71 7.36 7.03 10.18
C ALA A 71 6.67 7.37 8.86
N ASP A 72 6.94 8.57 8.34
CA ASP A 72 6.40 9.09 7.07
C ASP A 72 7.59 9.77 6.37
N CYS A 73 8.27 8.99 5.54
CA CYS A 73 9.50 9.40 4.90
C CYS A 73 9.25 10.29 3.66
N ASN A 74 8.13 10.08 2.96
CA ASN A 74 7.74 10.84 1.76
C ASN A 74 6.91 12.09 2.10
N THR A 75 6.56 12.29 3.36
CA THR A 75 5.80 13.42 3.93
C THR A 75 4.40 13.60 3.33
N ASN A 76 3.77 12.52 2.91
CA ASN A 76 2.44 12.53 2.30
C ASN A 76 1.29 12.47 3.35
N TYR A 77 1.62 12.48 4.64
CA TYR A 77 0.70 12.35 5.78
C TYR A 77 0.08 10.95 5.97
N VAL A 78 0.62 9.95 5.28
CA VAL A 78 0.36 8.51 5.45
C VAL A 78 1.66 7.90 5.97
N SER A 79 1.59 6.95 6.91
CA SER A 79 2.81 6.31 7.38
C SER A 79 3.35 5.32 6.35
N ASP A 80 4.66 5.11 6.35
CA ASP A 80 5.40 4.16 5.51
C ASP A 80 4.73 2.78 5.47
N THR A 81 4.37 2.25 6.65
CA THR A 81 3.69 0.96 6.79
C THR A 81 2.34 0.91 6.08
N CYS A 82 1.65 2.04 6.01
CA CYS A 82 0.35 2.17 5.37
C CYS A 82 0.48 2.36 3.88
N ASP A 83 1.50 3.10 3.46
CA ASP A 83 1.82 3.24 2.06
C ASP A 83 2.12 1.88 1.42
N ILE A 84 2.88 1.04 2.12
CA ILE A 84 3.18 -0.33 1.70
C ILE A 84 1.95 -1.24 1.79
N ALA A 85 1.21 -1.20 2.91
CA ALA A 85 0.05 -2.09 3.11
C ALA A 85 -1.10 -1.83 2.13
N PHE A 86 -1.28 -0.58 1.68
CA PHE A 86 -2.26 -0.21 0.68
C PHE A 86 -1.72 -0.22 -0.75
N GLY A 87 -0.43 -0.50 -0.94
CA GLY A 87 0.22 -0.51 -2.25
C GLY A 87 0.28 0.86 -2.91
N THR A 88 0.24 1.96 -2.13
CA THR A 88 0.53 3.31 -2.64
C THR A 88 2.03 3.56 -2.78
N SER A 89 2.86 2.78 -2.08
CA SER A 89 4.30 2.68 -2.31
C SER A 89 4.76 1.23 -2.40
N ALA A 90 5.82 1.00 -3.17
CA ALA A 90 6.50 -0.28 -3.25
C ALA A 90 7.51 -0.44 -2.10
N ASP A 91 7.75 -1.69 -1.69
CA ASP A 91 8.79 -2.11 -0.73
C ASP A 91 9.32 -3.46 -1.21
N CYS A 92 10.29 -3.40 -2.12
CA CYS A 92 10.79 -4.60 -2.77
C CYS A 92 11.78 -5.38 -1.90
N ASN A 93 12.52 -4.67 -1.04
CA ASN A 93 13.50 -5.27 -0.14
C ASN A 93 12.87 -5.76 1.18
N THR A 94 11.57 -5.48 1.38
CA THR A 94 10.72 -5.89 2.52
C THR A 94 11.19 -5.36 3.87
N ASN A 95 11.82 -4.18 3.89
CA ASN A 95 12.35 -3.56 5.10
C ASN A 95 11.33 -2.67 5.83
N ALA A 96 10.10 -2.57 5.33
CA ALA A 96 9.01 -1.71 5.81
C ALA A 96 9.23 -0.20 5.63
N ILE A 97 10.13 0.19 4.73
CA ILE A 97 10.37 1.56 4.26
C ILE A 97 10.05 1.59 2.74
N PRO A 98 9.27 2.56 2.25
CA PRO A 98 9.03 2.72 0.83
C PRO A 98 10.32 2.82 -0.01
N ASP A 99 10.34 2.18 -1.18
CA ASP A 99 11.49 2.18 -2.10
C ASP A 99 11.95 3.62 -2.44
N ASP A 100 11.01 4.56 -2.66
CA ASP A 100 11.30 5.98 -2.89
C ASP A 100 12.18 6.61 -1.79
N CYS A 101 11.97 6.18 -0.55
CA CYS A 101 12.69 6.70 0.60
C CYS A 101 14.04 6.03 0.78
N ASP A 102 14.14 4.74 0.46
CA ASP A 102 15.41 4.03 0.42
C ASP A 102 16.32 4.56 -0.69
N ILE A 103 15.78 4.90 -1.86
CA ILE A 103 16.50 5.57 -2.96
C ILE A 103 17.01 6.94 -2.48
N ALA A 104 16.16 7.74 -1.83
CA ALA A 104 16.54 9.05 -1.31
C ALA A 104 17.60 8.98 -0.20
N ALA A 105 17.59 7.91 0.60
CA ALA A 105 18.58 7.63 1.63
C ALA A 105 19.90 7.06 1.07
N GLY A 106 19.89 6.57 -0.18
CA GLY A 106 21.03 5.90 -0.81
C GLY A 106 21.22 4.45 -0.38
N GLU A 107 20.17 3.81 0.14
CA GLU A 107 20.14 2.39 0.49
C GLU A 107 19.78 1.53 -0.73
N LEU A 108 19.06 2.09 -1.69
CA LEU A 108 18.79 1.51 -3.01
C LEU A 108 19.38 2.37 -4.13
N HIS A 109 19.73 1.75 -5.26
CA HIS A 109 20.26 2.47 -6.42
C HIS A 109 19.14 2.74 -7.41
N ASP A 110 19.07 3.95 -7.95
CA ASP A 110 18.24 4.28 -9.12
C ASP A 110 19.17 4.95 -10.15
N ALA A 111 19.88 4.13 -10.93
CA ALA A 111 20.87 4.63 -11.87
C ALA A 111 20.23 5.34 -13.07
N ASN A 112 18.98 4.97 -13.41
CA ASN A 112 18.29 5.46 -14.59
C ASN A 112 17.34 6.65 -14.31
N GLY A 113 17.05 6.91 -13.03
CA GLY A 113 16.26 8.03 -12.54
C GLY A 113 14.75 7.90 -12.78
N ASN A 114 14.23 6.69 -12.87
CA ASN A 114 12.81 6.44 -13.16
C ASN A 114 11.93 6.32 -11.91
N GLY A 115 12.51 6.39 -10.70
CA GLY A 115 11.78 6.26 -9.44
C GLY A 115 11.47 4.83 -9.02
N VAL A 116 12.08 3.83 -9.68
CA VAL A 116 12.10 2.44 -9.25
C VAL A 116 13.56 2.08 -8.99
N ALA A 117 13.86 1.46 -7.85
CA ALA A 117 15.22 1.07 -7.55
C ALA A 117 15.68 -0.07 -8.48
N ASP A 118 16.91 -0.01 -8.99
CA ASP A 118 17.55 -1.00 -9.86
C ASP A 118 17.46 -2.42 -9.27
N GLU A 119 17.48 -2.58 -7.95
CA GLU A 119 17.30 -3.87 -7.26
C GLU A 119 15.85 -4.39 -7.28
N CYS A 120 14.89 -3.49 -7.46
CA CYS A 120 13.46 -3.76 -7.60
C CYS A 120 13.04 -3.81 -9.07
N GLU A 121 13.85 -3.24 -9.97
CA GLU A 121 13.65 -3.34 -11.39
C GLU A 121 13.88 -4.78 -11.82
N PRO A 122 12.95 -5.36 -12.60
CA PRO A 122 13.30 -6.54 -13.32
C PRO A 122 14.46 -6.16 -14.27
N PRO A 123 15.54 -6.94 -14.26
CA PRO A 123 16.75 -6.64 -14.99
C PRO A 123 16.43 -6.31 -16.45
N PRO A 124 17.10 -5.30 -17.06
CA PRO A 124 16.93 -5.03 -18.48
C PRO A 124 17.15 -6.34 -19.22
N CYS A 125 16.27 -6.67 -20.17
CA CYS A 125 16.24 -7.92 -20.94
C CYS A 125 17.52 -8.09 -21.80
N ALA A 126 18.68 -8.16 -21.14
CA ALA A 126 19.99 -7.92 -21.73
C ALA A 126 20.57 -9.20 -22.30
N THR A 127 20.09 -10.36 -21.86
CA THR A 127 20.48 -11.68 -22.32
C THR A 127 19.47 -12.26 -23.32
N CYS A 128 18.17 -12.20 -23.03
CA CYS A 128 17.10 -12.74 -23.89
C CYS A 128 15.71 -12.40 -23.32
N ALA A 129 14.66 -12.42 -24.15
CA ALA A 129 13.28 -12.17 -23.71
C ALA A 129 12.78 -13.23 -22.69
N SER A 130 13.32 -14.44 -22.72
CA SER A 130 12.80 -15.57 -21.91
C SER A 130 13.41 -15.71 -20.52
N ASP A 131 14.44 -14.92 -20.20
CA ASP A 131 15.16 -14.95 -18.91
C ASP A 131 14.62 -13.81 -18.04
N LEU A 132 13.60 -14.14 -17.25
CA LEU A 132 12.90 -13.20 -16.39
C LEU A 132 13.60 -13.04 -15.04
N THR A 133 14.45 -14.01 -14.68
CA THR A 133 15.25 -13.99 -13.44
C THR A 133 16.63 -13.34 -13.61
N ALA A 134 17.07 -13.11 -14.86
CA ALA A 134 18.42 -12.68 -15.29
C ALA A 134 19.56 -13.54 -14.74
N ASP A 135 19.33 -14.84 -14.62
CA ASP A 135 20.39 -15.78 -14.26
C ASP A 135 21.15 -16.30 -15.51
N GLY A 136 20.74 -15.85 -16.70
CA GLY A 136 21.31 -16.23 -17.99
C GLY A 136 20.79 -17.57 -18.51
N LEU A 137 19.80 -18.18 -17.85
CA LEU A 137 19.15 -19.43 -18.23
C LEU A 137 17.70 -19.15 -18.62
N THR A 138 17.13 -20.11 -19.35
CA THR A 138 15.71 -20.12 -19.69
C THR A 138 15.14 -21.45 -19.21
N ASP A 139 14.60 -21.44 -18.00
CA ASP A 139 14.17 -22.66 -17.32
C ASP A 139 12.89 -22.48 -16.48
N GLY A 140 12.65 -23.43 -15.57
CA GLY A 140 11.42 -23.45 -14.79
C GLY A 140 11.28 -22.28 -13.83
N ASP A 141 12.38 -21.60 -13.50
CA ASP A 141 12.41 -20.50 -12.55
C ASP A 141 11.82 -19.22 -13.16
N ASP A 142 11.80 -19.10 -14.49
CA ASP A 142 11.19 -17.98 -15.23
C ASP A 142 9.65 -18.04 -15.28
N ILE A 143 9.06 -19.22 -15.07
CA ILE A 143 7.61 -19.45 -15.25
C ILE A 143 6.77 -18.60 -14.29
N GLN A 144 7.22 -18.47 -13.04
CA GLN A 144 6.45 -17.73 -12.02
C GLN A 144 6.43 -16.23 -12.33
N LEU A 145 7.54 -15.69 -12.84
CA LEU A 145 7.63 -14.29 -13.24
C LEU A 145 6.84 -14.04 -14.52
N PHE A 146 6.88 -14.96 -15.49
CA PHE A 146 6.06 -14.87 -16.70
C PHE A 146 4.57 -14.83 -16.36
N MET A 147 4.13 -15.71 -15.45
CA MET A 147 2.75 -15.75 -14.99
C MET A 147 2.36 -14.48 -14.22
N HIS A 148 3.28 -13.89 -13.44
CA HIS A 148 3.03 -12.61 -12.79
C HIS A 148 2.79 -11.52 -13.84
N CYS A 149 3.65 -11.41 -14.85
CA CYS A 149 3.53 -10.44 -15.93
C CYS A 149 2.24 -10.57 -16.73
N LEU A 150 1.81 -11.81 -17.03
CA LEU A 150 0.59 -12.09 -17.79
C LEU A 150 -0.71 -11.81 -17.02
N LEU A 151 -0.69 -11.88 -15.70
CA LEU A 151 -1.90 -11.77 -14.86
C LEU A 151 -2.16 -10.35 -14.34
N THR A 152 -1.19 -9.45 -14.40
CA THR A 152 -1.38 -8.04 -14.04
C THR A 152 -1.61 -7.18 -15.28
N ASP A 153 -2.75 -6.50 -15.34
CA ASP A 153 -3.12 -5.56 -16.42
C ASP A 153 -3.35 -4.15 -15.83
N PRO A 154 -2.58 -3.12 -16.25
CA PRO A 154 -1.50 -3.19 -17.25
C PRO A 154 -0.28 -3.97 -16.74
N SER A 155 0.48 -4.56 -17.66
CA SER A 155 1.70 -5.30 -17.33
C SER A 155 2.63 -4.43 -16.47
N PRO A 156 3.15 -4.92 -15.34
CA PRO A 156 4.02 -4.16 -14.45
C PRO A 156 5.27 -3.63 -15.15
N ALA A 157 5.85 -2.55 -14.60
CA ALA A 157 7.09 -1.97 -15.10
C ALA A 157 8.18 -3.05 -15.15
N GLY A 158 8.62 -3.36 -16.37
CA GLY A 158 9.72 -4.29 -16.64
C GLY A 158 9.33 -5.75 -16.89
N CYS A 159 8.05 -6.00 -17.20
CA CYS A 159 7.62 -7.20 -17.92
C CYS A 159 7.95 -7.19 -19.42
N ALA A 160 8.85 -6.31 -19.87
CA ALA A 160 9.25 -6.20 -21.28
C ALA A 160 9.94 -7.47 -21.82
N CYS A 161 10.48 -8.31 -20.94
CA CYS A 161 10.99 -9.64 -21.30
C CYS A 161 9.84 -10.63 -21.56
N ALA A 162 8.73 -10.52 -20.84
CA ALA A 162 7.60 -11.42 -21.02
C ALA A 162 6.89 -11.23 -22.38
N ASP A 163 7.12 -10.11 -23.07
CA ASP A 163 6.71 -9.89 -24.47
C ASP A 163 7.66 -10.69 -25.40
N MET A 164 7.20 -11.87 -25.79
CA MET A 164 7.95 -12.88 -26.52
C MET A 164 7.75 -12.79 -28.03
N ASP A 165 6.73 -12.10 -28.51
CA ASP A 165 6.50 -11.86 -29.94
C ASP A 165 6.76 -10.42 -30.40
N THR A 166 7.13 -9.54 -29.46
CA THR A 166 7.56 -8.15 -29.62
C THR A 166 6.47 -7.21 -30.14
N ASP A 167 5.21 -7.51 -29.83
CA ASP A 167 4.08 -6.67 -30.22
C ASP A 167 3.82 -5.50 -29.26
N GLY A 168 4.50 -5.49 -28.10
CA GLY A 168 4.47 -4.45 -27.09
C GLY A 168 3.47 -4.65 -25.97
N ASP A 169 2.68 -5.72 -26.02
CA ASP A 169 1.76 -6.13 -24.97
C ASP A 169 2.19 -7.51 -24.41
N VAL A 170 1.82 -7.83 -23.17
CA VAL A 170 2.04 -9.17 -22.59
C VAL A 170 0.69 -9.89 -22.53
N ASP A 171 0.41 -10.77 -23.49
CA ASP A 171 -0.86 -11.46 -23.61
C ASP A 171 -0.75 -12.96 -23.95
N HIS A 172 -1.86 -13.56 -24.38
CA HIS A 172 -1.91 -14.97 -24.74
C HIS A 172 -1.00 -15.36 -25.92
N ASP A 173 -0.62 -14.43 -26.78
CA ASP A 173 0.23 -14.65 -27.94
C ASP A 173 1.69 -14.91 -27.52
N ASP A 174 2.12 -14.38 -26.36
CA ASP A 174 3.45 -14.64 -25.77
C ASP A 174 3.63 -16.04 -25.20
N VAL A 175 2.53 -16.66 -24.74
CA VAL A 175 2.57 -17.95 -24.03
C VAL A 175 3.17 -19.05 -24.91
N ALA A 176 2.82 -19.06 -26.20
CA ALA A 176 3.29 -20.07 -27.13
C ALA A 176 4.80 -19.93 -27.37
N ALA A 177 5.30 -18.70 -27.46
CA ALA A 177 6.71 -18.40 -27.65
C ALA A 177 7.52 -18.70 -26.38
N PHE A 178 7.01 -18.32 -25.20
CA PHE A 178 7.61 -18.65 -23.91
C PHE A 178 7.78 -20.15 -23.70
N VAL A 179 6.70 -20.93 -23.92
CA VAL A 179 6.74 -22.40 -23.76
C VAL A 179 7.68 -23.05 -24.77
N THR A 180 7.73 -22.55 -26.00
CA THR A 180 8.66 -23.07 -27.01
C THR A 180 10.10 -22.90 -26.54
N GLN A 181 10.42 -21.73 -25.99
CA GLN A 181 11.75 -21.40 -25.52
C GLN A 181 12.15 -22.23 -24.30
N LEU A 182 11.24 -22.40 -23.34
CA LEU A 182 11.39 -23.27 -22.17
C LEU A 182 11.67 -24.74 -22.55
N LEU A 183 10.99 -25.25 -23.58
CA LEU A 183 11.18 -26.62 -24.07
C LEU A 183 12.49 -26.81 -24.85
N THR A 184 12.98 -25.75 -25.49
CA THR A 184 14.27 -25.77 -26.18
C THR A 184 15.46 -25.58 -25.24
N GLY A 185 15.23 -24.96 -24.07
CA GLY A 185 16.09 -24.89 -22.88
C GLY A 185 17.56 -24.59 -23.12
N GLY A 186 18.07 -23.48 -22.60
CA GLY A 186 19.51 -23.21 -22.68
C GLY A 186 19.94 -21.89 -22.06
N ALA A 187 21.26 -21.74 -21.96
CA ALA A 187 21.85 -20.45 -21.66
C ALA A 187 21.55 -19.47 -22.81
N CYS A 188 21.25 -18.23 -22.46
CA CYS A 188 21.04 -17.19 -23.45
C CYS A 188 22.36 -16.86 -24.20
N PRO A 189 22.29 -16.59 -25.52
CA PRO A 189 23.46 -16.44 -26.37
C PRO A 189 24.35 -15.22 -26.05
#